data_AF-G4ZZL1-F1
#
_entry.id   AF-G4ZZL1-F1
#
_cell.length_a   1.000
_cell.length_b   1.000
_cell.length_c   1.000
_cell.angle_alpha   90.00
_cell.angle_beta   90.00
_cell.angle_gamma   90.00
#
_symmetry.space_group_name_H-M   'P 1'
#
loop_
_entity.id
_entity.type
_entity.pdbx_description
1 polymer ?
#
loop_
_entity_poly.entity_id
_entity_poly.type
_entity_poly.pdbx_seq_one_letter_code
_entity_poly.pdbx_strand_id
1 'polypeptide(L)'
;MFAASAEAALSFTSEAQAGTALPTASDSFVFDGSTSDIARQLYLRHAAGETVDPVRPNTVPAAVTARLAPLNVSYEDLPGMLQRALLWDSGYVISPDNDAVQIWTLGGRSMANLAVSKVEYFTTGCTALWCGQPDNTTYNANEFCSGTQMLTAAK
;
A
#
# COMPACT_ATOMS: atom_id res chain seq x y z
N MET A 1 0.75 21.95 48.20
CA MET A 1 1.09 20.60 47.70
C MET A 1 0.24 20.39 46.45
N PHE A 2 0.78 20.73 45.28
CA PHE A 2 0.10 20.59 44.01
C PHE A 2 0.72 19.38 43.31
N ALA A 3 -0.07 18.32 43.13
CA ALA A 3 0.34 17.12 42.44
C ALA A 3 0.38 17.41 40.93
N ALA A 4 1.55 17.18 40.33
CA ALA A 4 1.71 17.17 38.89
C ALA A 4 1.06 15.89 38.33
N SER A 5 0.03 16.05 37.49
CA SER A 5 -0.49 14.97 36.67
C SER A 5 0.50 14.69 35.55
N ALA A 6 1.08 13.49 35.54
CA ALA A 6 1.92 13.01 34.45
C ALA A 6 1.05 12.75 33.21
N GLU A 7 1.34 13.42 32.10
CA GLU A 7 0.79 13.11 30.79
C GLU A 7 1.40 11.79 30.30
N ALA A 8 0.57 10.78 30.09
CA ALA A 8 0.97 9.55 29.44
C ALA A 8 1.30 9.86 27.98
N ALA A 9 2.59 9.82 27.62
CA ALA A 9 3.01 9.83 26.24
C ALA A 9 2.46 8.58 25.54
N LEU A 10 1.41 8.74 24.74
CA LEU A 10 0.92 7.71 23.83
C LEU A 10 1.98 7.51 22.75
N SER A 11 2.80 6.49 22.92
CA SER A 11 3.68 5.99 21.85
C SER A 11 2.80 5.32 20.79
N PHE A 12 2.42 6.05 19.76
CA PHE A 12 1.86 5.47 18.54
C PHE A 12 3.01 4.85 17.74
N THR A 13 3.25 3.55 17.94
CA THR A 13 3.99 2.76 16.96
C THR A 13 3.15 2.69 15.69
N SER A 14 3.52 3.49 14.70
CA SER A 14 2.95 3.50 13.35
C SER A 14 3.11 2.13 12.70
N GLU A 15 2.00 1.52 12.27
CA GLU A 15 2.04 0.31 11.43
C GLU A 15 2.76 0.58 10.10
N ALA A 16 2.76 1.84 9.63
CA ALA A 16 3.44 2.22 8.40
C ALA A 16 4.97 2.02 8.45
N GLN A 17 5.57 1.96 9.64
CA GLN A 17 7.01 1.66 9.79
C GLN A 17 7.31 0.17 9.88
N ALA A 18 6.34 -0.65 10.31
CA ALA A 18 6.49 -2.09 10.42
C ALA A 18 6.06 -2.72 9.08
N GLY A 19 7.01 -2.89 8.16
CA GLY A 19 6.75 -3.56 6.89
C GLY A 19 6.02 -4.89 7.07
N THR A 20 5.23 -5.28 6.08
CA THR A 20 4.34 -6.46 6.20
C THR A 20 5.13 -7.77 6.32
N ALA A 21 4.63 -8.72 7.11
CA ALA A 21 5.25 -10.05 7.23
C ALA A 21 5.23 -10.79 5.88
N LEU A 22 6.31 -11.51 5.57
CA LEU A 22 6.41 -12.30 4.35
C LEU A 22 5.32 -13.38 4.31
N PRO A 23 4.67 -13.61 3.15
CA PRO A 23 3.63 -14.61 3.02
C PRO A 23 4.17 -16.03 3.25
N THR A 24 3.40 -16.87 3.96
CA THR A 24 3.67 -18.30 4.07
C THR A 24 2.98 -19.06 2.94
N ALA A 25 3.50 -20.23 2.56
CA ALA A 25 2.99 -21.01 1.42
C ALA A 25 1.51 -21.45 1.56
N SER A 26 0.94 -21.38 2.76
CA SER A 26 -0.47 -21.67 3.05
C SER A 26 -1.42 -20.50 2.83
N ASP A 27 -0.91 -19.27 2.66
CA ASP A 27 -1.76 -18.10 2.53
C ASP A 27 -1.96 -17.73 1.06
N SER A 28 -3.02 -18.26 0.43
CA SER A 28 -3.41 -17.84 -0.91
C SER A 28 -3.93 -16.39 -0.87
N PHE A 29 -3.18 -15.46 -1.44
CA PHE A 29 -3.67 -14.12 -1.69
C PHE A 29 -4.85 -14.18 -2.68
N VAL A 30 -5.93 -13.44 -2.40
CA VAL A 30 -7.09 -13.31 -3.28
C VAL A 30 -7.22 -11.84 -3.70
N PHE A 31 -7.23 -11.56 -5.00
CA PHE A 31 -7.44 -10.22 -5.54
C PHE A 31 -8.93 -9.88 -5.58
N ASP A 32 -9.57 -9.74 -4.42
CA ASP A 32 -10.99 -9.38 -4.29
C ASP A 32 -11.20 -7.92 -3.85
N GLY A 33 -10.12 -7.15 -3.71
CA GLY A 33 -10.14 -5.76 -3.23
C GLY A 33 -10.33 -5.62 -1.73
N SER A 34 -10.28 -6.71 -0.95
CA SER A 34 -10.35 -6.67 0.52
C SER A 34 -9.04 -6.27 1.20
N THR A 35 -7.94 -6.20 0.45
CA THR A 35 -6.60 -5.90 0.95
C THR A 35 -5.83 -4.96 0.02
N SER A 36 -5.01 -4.11 0.63
CA SER A 36 -4.08 -3.22 -0.06
C SER A 36 -2.62 -3.66 0.13
N ASP A 37 -2.40 -4.91 0.52
CA ASP A 37 -1.06 -5.52 0.55
C ASP A 37 -0.58 -5.83 -0.89
N ILE A 38 -0.38 -4.77 -1.67
CA ILE A 38 0.09 -4.82 -3.06
C ILE A 38 1.54 -5.32 -3.09
N ALA A 39 2.32 -5.07 -2.03
CA ALA A 39 3.69 -5.54 -1.94
C ALA A 39 3.75 -7.08 -1.95
N ARG A 40 2.92 -7.74 -1.14
CA ARG A 40 2.78 -9.19 -1.16
C ARG A 40 2.31 -9.72 -2.51
N GLN A 41 1.38 -9.04 -3.17
CA GLN A 41 0.90 -9.43 -4.50
C GLN A 41 2.03 -9.46 -5.52
N LEU A 42 2.81 -8.38 -5.57
CA LEU A 42 3.93 -8.24 -6.48
C LEU A 42 5.03 -9.26 -6.17
N TYR A 43 5.26 -9.58 -4.89
CA TYR A 43 6.16 -10.66 -4.50
C TYR A 43 5.67 -12.04 -4.98
N LEU A 44 4.39 -12.38 -4.77
CA LEU A 44 3.84 -13.68 -5.17
C LEU A 44 3.84 -13.86 -6.70
N ARG A 45 3.53 -12.81 -7.47
CA ARG A 45 3.62 -12.84 -8.93
C ARG A 45 5.06 -13.02 -9.42
N HIS A 46 6.01 -12.34 -8.78
CA HIS A 46 7.43 -12.55 -9.06
C HIS A 46 7.87 -13.99 -8.77
N ALA A 47 7.45 -14.56 -7.62
CA ALA A 47 7.72 -15.95 -7.27
C ALA A 47 7.07 -16.96 -8.24
N ALA A 48 5.96 -16.59 -8.89
CA ALA A 48 5.33 -17.35 -9.96
C ALA A 48 6.05 -17.21 -11.33
N GLY A 49 7.15 -16.47 -11.39
CA GLY A 49 7.97 -16.28 -12.59
C GLY A 49 7.53 -15.11 -13.48
N GLU A 50 6.57 -14.30 -13.04
CA GLU A 50 6.18 -13.11 -13.79
C GLU A 50 7.25 -12.01 -13.71
N THR A 51 7.36 -11.24 -14.78
CA THR A 51 8.34 -10.16 -14.89
C THR A 51 7.68 -8.87 -15.36
N VAL A 52 8.29 -7.76 -14.98
CA VAL A 52 7.93 -6.41 -15.43
C VAL A 52 9.21 -5.58 -15.47
N ASP A 53 9.26 -4.61 -16.38
CA ASP A 53 10.40 -3.72 -16.51
C ASP A 53 10.69 -3.00 -15.18
N PRO A 54 11.97 -2.82 -14.81
CA PRO A 54 12.38 -2.05 -13.64
C PRO A 54 11.73 -0.66 -13.59
N VAL A 55 11.41 -0.19 -12.37
CA VAL A 55 10.96 1.18 -12.14
C VAL A 55 12.09 1.95 -11.46
N ARG A 56 12.52 3.05 -12.06
CA ARG A 56 13.68 3.83 -11.61
C ARG A 56 13.24 5.26 -11.36
N PRO A 57 12.83 5.61 -10.14
CA PRO A 57 12.46 6.99 -9.83
C PRO A 57 13.67 7.91 -10.02
N ASN A 58 13.44 9.18 -10.33
CA ASN A 58 14.49 10.19 -10.46
C ASN A 58 15.39 10.27 -9.21
N THR A 59 14.81 9.97 -8.03
CA THR A 59 15.53 9.79 -6.78
C THR A 59 14.88 8.67 -5.97
N VAL A 60 15.65 7.69 -5.53
CA VAL A 60 15.17 6.63 -4.63
C VAL A 60 15.04 7.21 -3.21
N PRO A 61 13.87 7.11 -2.56
CA PRO A 61 13.69 7.64 -1.21
C PRO A 61 14.64 7.01 -0.19
N ALA A 62 15.15 7.82 0.76
CA ALA A 62 16.08 7.34 1.80
C ALA A 62 15.48 6.21 2.66
N ALA A 63 14.16 6.26 2.91
CA ALA A 63 13.44 5.21 3.63
C ALA A 63 13.47 3.86 2.90
N VAL A 64 13.48 3.87 1.56
CA VAL A 64 13.59 2.65 0.73
C VAL A 64 15.01 2.09 0.82
N THR A 65 16.03 2.92 0.63
CA THR A 65 17.43 2.48 0.73
C THR A 65 17.79 2.00 2.13
N ALA A 66 17.25 2.61 3.18
CA ALA A 66 17.48 2.21 4.56
C ALA A 66 16.99 0.78 4.87
N ARG A 67 15.92 0.32 4.21
CA ARG A 67 15.41 -1.05 4.35
C ARG A 67 16.30 -2.09 3.66
N LEU A 68 17.00 -1.69 2.60
CA LEU A 68 17.87 -2.57 1.84
C LEU A 68 19.31 -2.62 2.40
N ALA A 69 19.74 -1.57 3.10
CA ALA A 69 21.09 -1.48 3.64
C ALA A 69 21.51 -2.68 4.52
N PRO A 70 20.67 -3.20 5.44
CA PRO A 70 21.02 -4.40 6.24
C PRO A 70 21.20 -5.68 5.41
N LEU A 71 20.63 -5.72 4.20
CA LEU A 71 20.72 -6.86 3.28
C LEU A 71 21.89 -6.71 2.30
N ASN A 72 22.59 -5.57 2.29
CA ASN A 72 23.64 -5.24 1.33
C ASN A 72 23.18 -5.37 -0.13
N VAL A 73 21.94 -4.95 -0.40
CA VAL A 73 21.31 -4.97 -1.74
C VAL A 73 21.05 -3.54 -2.17
N SER A 74 21.30 -3.21 -3.44
CA SER A 74 20.89 -1.92 -4.00
C SER A 74 19.48 -2.00 -4.55
N TYR A 75 18.75 -0.89 -4.52
CA TYR A 75 17.41 -0.82 -5.14
C TYR A 75 17.41 -1.26 -6.61
N GLU A 76 18.49 -0.96 -7.32
CA GLU A 76 18.65 -1.25 -8.74
C GLU A 76 18.97 -2.69 -9.07
N ASP A 77 19.35 -3.48 -8.06
CA ASP A 77 19.60 -4.91 -8.17
C ASP A 77 18.29 -5.71 -8.02
N LEU A 78 17.20 -5.06 -7.56
CA LEU A 78 15.91 -5.70 -7.41
C LEU A 78 15.21 -5.88 -8.76
N PRO A 79 14.54 -7.04 -8.99
CA PRO A 79 13.61 -7.20 -10.09
C PRO A 79 12.49 -6.14 -10.07
N GLY A 80 11.98 -5.78 -11.25
CA GLY A 80 11.01 -4.68 -11.37
C GLY A 80 9.72 -4.84 -10.54
N MET A 81 9.26 -6.08 -10.30
CA MET A 81 8.14 -6.31 -9.38
C MET A 81 8.51 -6.00 -7.93
N LEU A 82 9.71 -6.41 -7.49
CA LEU A 82 10.17 -6.18 -6.11
C LEU A 82 10.51 -4.71 -5.87
N GLN A 83 10.98 -3.99 -6.89
CA GLN A 83 11.13 -2.53 -6.83
C GLN A 83 9.81 -1.81 -6.55
N ARG A 84 8.72 -2.21 -7.23
CA ARG A 84 7.37 -1.67 -7.01
C ARG A 84 6.80 -2.10 -5.66
N ALA A 85 7.04 -3.35 -5.27
CA ALA A 85 6.60 -3.88 -3.98
C ALA A 85 7.22 -3.10 -2.83
N LEU A 86 8.53 -2.85 -2.90
CA LEU A 86 9.26 -2.13 -1.87
C LEU A 86 8.86 -0.65 -1.81
N LEU A 87 8.67 0.01 -2.96
CA LEU A 87 8.14 1.38 -2.98
C LEU A 87 6.78 1.47 -2.28
N TRP A 88 5.85 0.58 -2.66
CA TRP A 88 4.51 0.55 -2.08
C TRP A 88 4.55 0.30 -0.58
N ASP A 89 5.24 -0.75 -0.12
CA ASP A 89 5.32 -1.09 1.30
C ASP A 89 6.03 0.00 2.12
N SER A 90 6.95 0.75 1.50
CA SER A 90 7.60 1.92 2.10
C SER A 90 6.76 3.21 2.05
N GLY A 91 5.55 3.18 1.49
CA GLY A 91 4.67 4.36 1.43
C GLY A 91 4.99 5.33 0.30
N TYR A 92 5.50 4.86 -0.83
CA TYR A 92 5.80 5.69 -2.00
C TYR A 92 5.10 5.17 -3.25
N VAL A 93 4.68 6.10 -4.11
CA VAL A 93 4.18 5.86 -5.47
C VAL A 93 4.96 6.69 -6.47
N ILE A 94 4.87 6.33 -7.74
CA ILE A 94 5.54 7.04 -8.84
C ILE A 94 4.58 8.03 -9.48
N SER A 95 4.98 9.31 -9.53
CA SER A 95 4.25 10.36 -10.23
C SER A 95 4.42 10.24 -11.75
N PRO A 96 3.59 10.94 -12.55
CA PRO A 96 3.81 11.04 -14.01
C PRO A 96 5.19 11.59 -14.40
N ASP A 97 5.80 12.41 -13.54
CA ASP A 97 7.15 12.97 -13.73
C ASP A 97 8.27 12.02 -13.29
N ASN A 98 7.91 10.78 -12.95
CA ASN A 98 8.82 9.72 -12.50
C ASN A 98 9.48 9.99 -11.13
N ASP A 99 8.84 10.82 -10.29
CA ASP A 99 9.27 11.05 -8.91
C ASP A 99 8.61 10.08 -7.94
N ALA A 100 9.37 9.61 -6.95
CA ALA A 100 8.81 8.85 -5.84
C ALA A 100 8.15 9.80 -4.83
N VAL A 101 6.82 9.81 -4.80
CA VAL A 101 6.00 10.67 -3.95
C VAL A 101 5.49 9.88 -2.74
N GLN A 102 5.64 10.46 -1.55
CA GLN A 102 5.22 9.84 -0.30
C GLN A 102 3.70 9.89 -0.12
N ILE A 103 3.12 8.77 0.29
CA ILE A 103 1.73 8.66 0.72
C ILE A 103 1.67 8.84 2.24
N TRP A 104 0.73 9.66 2.69
CA TRP A 104 0.42 9.86 4.10
C TRP A 104 -0.85 9.12 4.44
N THR A 105 -0.72 8.11 5.30
CA THR A 105 -1.85 7.29 5.73
C THR A 105 -2.52 7.90 6.96
N LEU A 106 -3.85 7.83 7.01
CA LEU A 106 -4.60 8.29 8.18
C LEU A 106 -4.30 7.36 9.36
N GLY A 107 -4.06 7.94 10.54
CA GLY A 107 -3.86 7.18 11.78
C GLY A 107 -2.58 6.33 11.84
N GLY A 108 -1.60 6.55 10.95
CA GLY A 108 -0.34 5.78 10.94
C GLY A 108 -0.50 4.33 10.44
N ARG A 109 -1.58 4.03 9.72
CA ARG A 109 -1.84 2.72 9.10
C ARG A 109 -0.74 2.35 8.11
N SER A 110 -0.48 1.05 7.97
CA SER A 110 0.40 0.56 6.92
C SER A 110 -0.25 0.68 5.55
N MET A 111 0.59 0.67 4.51
CA MET A 111 0.14 0.63 3.11
C MET A 111 -0.64 -0.65 2.79
N ALA A 112 -0.47 -1.71 3.58
CA ALA A 112 -1.26 -2.94 3.48
C ALA A 112 -2.71 -2.78 3.98
N ASN A 113 -3.01 -1.74 4.78
CA ASN A 113 -4.28 -1.53 5.50
C ASN A 113 -5.05 -0.26 5.06
N LEU A 114 -5.05 0.05 3.76
CA LEU A 114 -5.75 1.17 3.12
C LEU A 114 -7.00 0.78 2.33
N ALA A 115 -7.19 -0.51 2.03
CA ALA A 115 -8.33 -0.97 1.25
C ALA A 115 -9.66 -0.65 1.96
N VAL A 116 -10.58 -0.04 1.21
CA VAL A 116 -11.96 0.20 1.64
C VAL A 116 -12.83 -0.90 1.07
N SER A 117 -13.59 -1.59 1.92
CA SER A 117 -14.48 -2.64 1.45
C SER A 117 -15.59 -2.07 0.56
N LYS A 118 -16.15 -2.91 -0.34
CA LYS A 118 -17.29 -2.52 -1.18
C LYS A 118 -18.49 -2.01 -0.37
N VAL A 119 -18.72 -2.61 0.82
CA VAL A 119 -19.79 -2.18 1.74
C VAL A 119 -19.51 -0.79 2.31
N GLU A 120 -18.28 -0.53 2.77
CA GLU A 120 -17.90 0.78 3.29
C GLU A 120 -17.95 1.85 2.20
N TYR A 121 -17.50 1.54 0.99
CA TYR A 121 -17.62 2.42 -0.17
C TYR A 121 -19.07 2.81 -0.46
N PHE A 122 -20.01 1.86 -0.48
CA PHE A 122 -21.42 2.21 -0.69
C PHE A 122 -22.05 2.96 0.48
N THR A 123 -21.57 2.71 1.70
CA THR A 123 -22.08 3.38 2.91
C THR A 123 -21.77 4.88 2.92
N THR A 124 -20.73 5.34 2.19
CA THR A 124 -20.44 6.78 2.01
C THR A 124 -21.36 7.46 0.99
N GLY A 125 -22.31 6.72 0.41
CA GLY A 125 -23.20 7.20 -0.66
C GLY A 125 -22.53 7.26 -2.03
N CYS A 126 -21.39 6.60 -2.21
CA CYS A 126 -20.69 6.55 -3.49
C CYS A 126 -21.28 5.50 -4.44
N THR A 127 -21.14 5.75 -5.74
CA THR A 127 -21.60 4.83 -6.80
C THR A 127 -20.40 4.21 -7.51
N ALA A 128 -20.48 2.91 -7.79
CA ALA A 128 -19.43 2.18 -8.46
C ALA A 128 -19.77 1.94 -9.94
N LEU A 129 -18.79 2.15 -10.80
CA LEU A 129 -18.85 1.82 -12.22
C LEU A 129 -18.53 0.34 -12.39
N TRP A 130 -19.36 -0.37 -13.16
CA TRP A 130 -19.17 -1.79 -13.45
C TRP A 130 -18.36 -1.94 -14.74
N CYS A 131 -17.11 -2.38 -14.60
CA CYS A 131 -16.19 -2.58 -15.72
C CYS A 131 -16.08 -4.08 -16.03
N GLY A 132 -16.74 -4.52 -17.09
CA GLY A 132 -16.61 -5.90 -17.58
C GLY A 132 -15.20 -6.16 -18.11
N GLN A 133 -14.63 -7.32 -17.78
CA GLN A 133 -13.33 -7.78 -18.24
C GLN A 133 -13.48 -8.83 -19.35
N PRO A 134 -12.45 -9.03 -20.20
CA PRO A 134 -12.50 -10.01 -21.30
C PRO A 134 -12.74 -11.46 -20.87
N ASP A 135 -12.43 -11.80 -19.62
CA ASP A 135 -12.69 -13.11 -19.00
C ASP A 135 -14.10 -13.23 -18.39
N ASN A 136 -14.98 -12.27 -18.70
CA ASN A 136 -16.35 -12.18 -18.21
C ASN A 136 -16.46 -11.91 -16.69
N THR A 137 -15.35 -11.61 -16.01
CA THR A 137 -15.37 -11.07 -14.65
C THR A 137 -15.73 -9.58 -14.68
N THR A 138 -16.06 -9.02 -13.51
CA THR A 138 -16.38 -7.59 -13.40
C THR A 138 -15.54 -6.97 -12.29
N TYR A 139 -14.81 -5.92 -12.64
CA TYR A 139 -14.16 -5.05 -11.67
C TYR A 139 -15.03 -3.82 -11.42
N ASN A 140 -15.01 -3.30 -10.19
CA ASN A 140 -15.76 -2.10 -9.82
C ASN A 140 -14.78 -0.92 -9.72
N ALA A 141 -14.99 0.12 -10.52
CA ALA A 141 -14.25 1.38 -10.44
C ALA A 141 -15.08 2.46 -9.74
N ASN A 142 -14.44 3.54 -9.30
CA ASN A 142 -15.17 4.72 -8.84
C ASN A 142 -15.92 5.36 -10.03
N GLU A 143 -17.22 5.61 -9.89
CA GLU A 143 -18.02 6.40 -10.84
C GLU A 143 -18.28 7.81 -10.29
N PHE A 144 -18.95 7.86 -9.14
CA PHE A 144 -19.32 9.09 -8.46
C PHE A 144 -18.99 8.98 -6.97
N CYS A 145 -17.82 9.50 -6.62
CA CYS A 145 -17.36 9.57 -5.23
C CYS A 145 -16.35 10.71 -5.07
N SER A 146 -16.70 11.68 -4.24
CA SER A 146 -15.78 12.77 -3.88
C SER A 146 -14.80 12.36 -2.79
N GLY A 147 -13.67 13.07 -2.69
CA GLY A 147 -12.72 12.88 -1.59
C GLY A 147 -13.36 13.07 -0.21
N THR A 148 -14.29 14.02 -0.07
CA THR A 148 -15.02 14.26 1.19
C THR A 148 -15.92 13.08 1.58
N GLN A 149 -16.58 12.43 0.61
CA GLN A 149 -17.35 11.21 0.89
C GLN A 149 -16.43 10.07 1.29
N MET A 150 -15.35 9.83 0.56
CA MET A 150 -14.39 8.78 0.90
C MET A 150 -13.70 8.98 2.24
N LEU A 151 -13.52 10.23 2.67
CA LEU A 151 -12.97 10.54 3.99
C LEU A 151 -13.82 9.95 5.13
N THR A 152 -15.12 9.75 4.91
CA THR A 152 -16.01 9.10 5.90
C THR A 152 -15.87 7.57 5.94
N ALA A 153 -15.35 6.95 4.88
CA ALA A 153 -14.97 5.54 4.87
C ALA A 153 -13.57 5.30 5.45
N ALA A 154 -12.67 6.29 5.34
CA ALA A 154 -11.35 6.22 5.95
C ALA A 154 -11.50 6.19 7.49
N LYS A 155 -11.04 5.11 8.10
CA LYS A 155 -11.02 4.90 9.57
C LYS A 155 -9.59 4.82 10.05
#